data_AF-A0A1Z5JHW2-F1
#
_entry.id   AF-A0A1Z5JHW2-F1
#
_cell.length_a   1.000
_cell.length_b   1.000
_cell.length_c   1.000
_cell.angle_alpha   90.00
_cell.angle_beta   90.00
_cell.angle_gamma   90.00
#
_symmetry.space_group_name_H-M   'P 1'
#
loop_
_entity.id
_entity.type
_entity.pdbx_description
1 polymer ?
#
loop_
_entity_poly.entity_id
_entity_poly.type
_entity_poly.pdbx_seq_one_letter_code
_entity_poly.pdbx_strand_id
1 'polypeptide(L)'
;MKSFLFLIISTLQIHAVNGFSPGLTRRRISSQLHSVPFVRSFLGKGPEAIVRNGVVLISPAEEFHHFYRQAAIYIYTMGEAEDGSDYLIRGLILDHPTAFSVGESMPNAPPALCEDRIFRGGDRGGEGIILLHDHADWNVEEIGNSGIYQGGWDAARTAEKVKENSCKVFFNYCEFTEVELEGLLGMKREDGDAWMSLEVDPKFVLEGSYDRGDAWKRLRNAVMQLSED
;
A
#
# COMPACT_ATOMS: atom_id res chain seq x y z
N MET A 1 -25.39 62.93 -33.42
CA MET A 1 -24.50 63.81 -32.65
C MET A 1 -23.76 63.00 -31.60
N LYS A 2 -22.43 62.82 -31.79
CA LYS A 2 -21.30 62.89 -30.83
C LYS A 2 -21.35 61.97 -29.58
N SER A 3 -20.34 61.20 -29.18
CA SER A 3 -18.94 60.91 -29.54
C SER A 3 -18.59 59.56 -28.88
N PHE A 4 -17.95 58.59 -29.52
CA PHE A 4 -16.48 58.33 -29.54
C PHE A 4 -15.73 58.49 -28.21
N LEU A 5 -15.20 57.38 -27.67
CA LEU A 5 -13.80 57.29 -27.23
C LEU A 5 -13.28 55.84 -27.38
N PHE A 6 -12.17 55.73 -28.11
CA PHE A 6 -11.29 54.58 -28.31
C PHE A 6 -10.08 54.72 -27.35
N LEU A 7 -9.51 53.61 -26.87
CA LEU A 7 -8.08 53.34 -26.54
C LEU A 7 -8.04 51.97 -25.80
N ILE A 8 -7.52 50.85 -26.31
CA ILE A 8 -6.14 50.38 -26.60
C ILE A 8 -5.20 50.36 -25.37
N ILE A 9 -4.39 49.28 -25.30
CA ILE A 9 -3.19 48.97 -24.48
C ILE A 9 -3.49 47.88 -23.43
N SER A 10 -2.78 46.75 -23.27
CA SER A 10 -1.68 46.12 -24.00
C SER A 10 -1.56 44.66 -23.52
N THR A 11 -1.07 43.81 -24.42
CA THR A 11 -0.45 42.50 -24.19
C THR A 11 0.44 42.44 -22.94
N LEU A 12 0.26 41.41 -22.10
CA LEU A 12 1.39 40.74 -21.46
C LEU A 12 1.32 39.23 -21.71
N GLN A 13 2.40 38.77 -22.29
CA GLN A 13 2.65 37.47 -22.88
C GLN A 13 3.30 36.60 -21.80
N ILE A 14 2.53 35.72 -21.15
CA ILE A 14 3.13 34.69 -20.30
C ILE A 14 3.58 33.57 -21.23
N HIS A 15 4.89 33.43 -21.36
CA HIS A 15 5.54 32.36 -22.09
C HIS A 15 5.20 31.03 -21.45
N ALA A 16 4.24 30.29 -22.04
CA ALA A 16 4.20 28.85 -21.90
C ALA A 16 5.44 28.32 -22.63
N VAL A 17 6.48 27.97 -21.87
CA VAL A 17 7.62 27.24 -22.41
C VAL A 17 7.11 25.85 -22.78
N ASN A 18 6.86 25.69 -24.08
CA ASN A 18 6.65 24.41 -24.73
C ASN A 18 7.89 23.54 -24.51
N GLY A 19 7.77 22.60 -23.58
CA GLY A 19 8.67 21.46 -23.40
C GLY A 19 7.92 20.15 -23.52
N PHE A 20 6.93 20.06 -24.42
CA PHE A 20 6.28 18.79 -24.73
C PHE A 20 7.19 18.01 -25.69
N SER A 21 8.04 17.16 -25.13
CA SER A 21 8.75 16.14 -25.92
C SER A 21 7.77 14.99 -26.19
N PRO A 22 7.39 14.73 -27.45
CA PRO A 22 6.50 13.64 -27.79
C PRO A 22 7.35 12.38 -27.94
N GLY A 23 7.25 11.44 -27.00
CA GLY A 23 7.95 10.18 -27.18
C GLY A 23 8.23 9.40 -25.91
N LEU A 24 7.19 9.05 -25.15
CA LEU A 24 7.23 7.88 -24.30
C LEU A 24 5.90 7.18 -24.46
N THR A 25 5.93 6.15 -25.29
CA THR A 25 4.88 5.16 -25.46
C THR A 25 4.42 4.73 -24.08
N ARG A 26 3.26 5.24 -23.65
CA ARG A 26 2.49 4.71 -22.53
C ARG A 26 2.06 3.31 -22.95
N ARG A 27 2.94 2.31 -22.75
CA ARG A 27 2.58 0.89 -22.92
C ARG A 27 1.47 0.64 -21.91
N ARG A 28 0.23 0.59 -22.41
CA ARG A 28 -0.92 0.10 -21.67
C ARG A 28 -0.63 -1.34 -21.28
N ILE A 29 -0.23 -1.58 -20.04
CA ILE A 29 -0.29 -2.90 -19.37
C ILE A 29 -1.74 -3.17 -18.93
N SER A 30 -2.72 -2.72 -19.72
CA SER A 30 -4.13 -2.63 -19.31
C SER A 30 -4.96 -3.83 -19.78
N SER A 31 -4.45 -4.67 -20.69
CA SER A 31 -5.20 -5.81 -21.24
C SER A 31 -4.75 -7.18 -20.72
N GLN A 32 -3.71 -7.26 -19.88
CA GLN A 32 -3.04 -8.52 -19.51
C GLN A 32 -3.21 -8.93 -18.04
N LEU A 33 -3.88 -8.13 -17.21
CA LEU A 33 -4.16 -8.42 -15.79
C LEU A 33 -5.10 -9.63 -15.57
N HIS A 34 -5.63 -10.23 -16.63
CA HIS A 34 -6.51 -11.41 -16.54
C HIS A 34 -5.78 -12.72 -16.17
N SER A 35 -4.45 -12.78 -16.20
CA SER A 35 -3.68 -14.00 -15.90
C SER A 35 -3.42 -14.22 -14.40
N VAL A 36 -3.44 -13.15 -13.59
CA VAL A 36 -3.18 -13.23 -12.14
C VAL A 36 -4.39 -12.69 -11.36
N PRO A 37 -5.17 -13.55 -10.67
CA PRO A 37 -6.47 -13.17 -10.14
C PRO A 37 -6.44 -12.15 -8.98
N PHE A 38 -5.27 -11.95 -8.36
CA PHE A 38 -5.13 -11.11 -7.17
C PHE A 38 -4.37 -9.81 -7.41
N VAL A 39 -3.78 -9.59 -8.59
CA VAL A 39 -3.16 -8.30 -8.95
C VAL A 39 -4.15 -7.49 -9.76
N ARG A 40 -4.53 -6.32 -9.25
CA ARG A 40 -5.45 -5.40 -9.91
C ARG A 40 -4.74 -4.45 -10.87
N SER A 41 -3.57 -3.96 -10.46
CA SER A 41 -2.76 -3.02 -11.26
C SER A 41 -1.30 -3.11 -10.89
N PHE A 42 -0.40 -3.02 -11.88
CA PHE A 42 1.01 -2.72 -11.65
C PHE A 42 1.23 -1.20 -11.73
N LEU A 43 1.78 -0.61 -10.67
CA LEU A 43 1.89 0.84 -10.49
C LEU A 43 3.31 1.39 -10.69
N GLY A 44 4.25 0.54 -11.09
CA GLY A 44 5.61 0.96 -11.44
C GLY A 44 6.70 0.29 -10.60
N LYS A 45 7.93 0.64 -10.94
CA LYS A 45 9.16 0.08 -10.36
C LYS A 45 10.20 1.19 -10.16
N GLY A 46 10.93 1.10 -9.07
CA GLY A 46 11.98 2.04 -8.70
C GLY A 46 11.41 3.46 -8.49
N PRO A 47 12.13 4.51 -8.92
CA PRO A 47 11.70 5.90 -8.76
C PRO A 47 10.34 6.24 -9.40
N GLU A 48 9.91 5.46 -10.39
CA GLU A 48 8.66 5.68 -11.12
C GLU A 48 7.45 4.95 -10.46
N ALA A 49 7.66 4.26 -9.34
CA ALA A 49 6.59 3.56 -8.63
C ALA A 49 5.64 4.54 -7.95
N ILE A 50 4.34 4.42 -8.22
CA ILE A 50 3.32 5.24 -7.55
C ILE A 50 3.06 4.66 -6.15
N VAL A 51 3.24 5.47 -5.11
CA VAL A 51 2.92 5.11 -3.71
C VAL A 51 1.75 5.94 -3.21
N ARG A 52 0.75 5.27 -2.64
CA ARG A 52 -0.46 5.87 -2.05
C ARG A 52 -1.10 4.88 -1.07
N ASN A 53 -2.01 5.34 -0.22
CA ASN A 53 -2.82 4.44 0.61
C ASN A 53 -3.48 3.35 -0.24
N GLY A 54 -3.38 2.10 0.22
CA GLY A 54 -4.00 0.94 -0.42
C GLY A 54 -3.11 0.17 -1.41
N VAL A 55 -1.86 0.58 -1.62
CA VAL A 55 -0.92 -0.15 -2.48
C VAL A 55 -0.04 -1.11 -1.67
N VAL A 56 0.52 -2.11 -2.34
CA VAL A 56 1.54 -3.00 -1.80
C VAL A 56 2.88 -2.70 -2.45
N LEU A 57 3.87 -2.38 -1.62
CA LEU A 57 5.27 -2.30 -2.01
C LEU A 57 5.92 -3.69 -1.90
N ILE A 58 6.73 -4.04 -2.89
CA ILE A 58 7.43 -5.32 -2.93
C ILE A 58 8.92 -5.06 -3.01
N SER A 59 9.64 -5.65 -2.06
CA SER A 59 11.11 -5.61 -2.03
C SER A 59 11.74 -6.32 -3.24
N PRO A 60 12.93 -5.90 -3.69
CA PRO A 60 13.74 -6.67 -4.63
C PRO A 60 14.15 -8.02 -4.02
N ALA A 61 14.59 -8.97 -4.86
CA ALA A 61 15.00 -10.30 -4.39
C ALA A 61 16.16 -10.26 -3.39
N GLU A 62 17.09 -9.34 -3.61
CA GLU A 62 18.23 -9.11 -2.74
C GLU A 62 18.06 -7.78 -2.02
N GLU A 63 17.23 -7.80 -0.99
CA GLU A 63 17.10 -6.71 -0.01
C GLU A 63 17.95 -7.02 1.24
N PHE A 64 18.77 -6.05 1.62
CA PHE A 64 19.74 -6.17 2.70
C PHE A 64 19.16 -5.78 4.06
N HIS A 65 18.14 -4.92 4.08
CA HIS A 65 17.44 -4.59 5.30
C HIS A 65 16.72 -5.84 5.84
N HIS A 66 17.12 -6.29 7.03
CA HIS A 66 16.70 -7.57 7.58
C HIS A 66 15.18 -7.71 7.80
N PHE A 67 14.47 -6.59 8.02
CA PHE A 67 13.00 -6.56 8.07
C PHE A 67 12.36 -6.58 6.68
N TYR A 68 13.00 -5.99 5.67
CA TYR A 68 12.40 -5.80 4.35
C TYR A 68 12.80 -6.88 3.35
N ARG A 69 13.72 -7.76 3.71
CA ARG A 69 14.05 -8.94 2.92
C ARG A 69 12.79 -9.78 2.68
N GLN A 70 12.45 -9.95 1.40
CA GLN A 70 11.25 -10.68 0.97
C GLN A 70 9.95 -10.13 1.58
N ALA A 71 9.88 -8.81 1.74
CA ALA A 71 8.69 -8.14 2.26
C ALA A 71 7.72 -7.72 1.15
N ALA A 72 6.44 -7.96 1.41
CA ALA A 72 5.30 -7.29 0.77
C ALA A 72 4.64 -6.38 1.79
N ILE A 73 4.75 -5.06 1.61
CA ILE A 73 4.36 -4.02 2.56
C ILE A 73 3.11 -3.30 2.06
N TYR A 74 1.98 -3.47 2.73
CA TYR A 74 0.74 -2.76 2.42
C TYR A 74 0.71 -1.38 3.08
N ILE A 75 0.61 -0.31 2.29
CA ILE A 75 0.57 1.07 2.76
C ILE A 75 -0.82 1.39 3.28
N TYR A 76 -0.95 1.52 4.59
CA TYR A 76 -2.24 1.67 5.25
C TYR A 76 -2.54 3.12 5.65
N THR A 77 -1.53 3.97 5.80
CA THR A 77 -1.72 5.40 6.05
C THR A 77 -0.51 6.22 5.61
N MET A 78 -0.78 7.46 5.21
CA MET A 78 0.17 8.48 4.83
C MET A 78 -0.37 9.82 5.35
N GLY A 79 0.45 10.61 6.04
CA GLY A 79 0.01 11.88 6.60
C GLY A 79 1.08 12.57 7.44
N GLU A 80 0.79 13.80 7.84
CA GLU A 80 1.67 14.57 8.74
C GLU A 80 1.75 13.89 10.12
N ALA A 81 2.94 13.91 10.70
CA ALA A 81 3.16 13.54 12.10
C ALA A 81 2.31 14.44 13.03
N GLU A 82 1.99 13.95 14.23
CA GLU A 82 1.17 14.70 15.19
C GLU A 82 1.80 16.04 15.60
N ASP A 83 3.12 16.14 15.58
CA ASP A 83 3.88 17.36 15.87
C ASP A 83 4.16 18.22 14.62
N GLY A 84 3.70 17.78 13.44
CA GLY A 84 3.91 18.44 12.16
C GLY A 84 5.36 18.45 11.67
N SER A 85 6.24 17.65 12.27
CA SER A 85 7.67 17.62 11.95
C SER A 85 7.96 17.04 10.58
N ASP A 86 7.29 15.92 10.25
CA ASP A 86 7.54 15.12 9.06
C ASP A 86 6.23 14.60 8.44
N TYR A 87 6.29 14.29 7.14
CA TYR A 87 5.26 13.48 6.49
C TYR A 87 5.64 12.00 6.61
N LEU A 88 4.76 11.22 7.25
CA LEU A 88 4.99 9.82 7.59
C LEU A 88 4.16 8.91 6.69
N ILE A 89 4.80 7.85 6.21
CA ILE A 89 4.22 6.78 5.41
C ILE A 89 4.34 5.50 6.22
N ARG A 90 3.20 4.86 6.52
CA ARG A 90 3.17 3.64 7.33
C ARG A 90 2.61 2.47 6.55
N GLY A 91 3.23 1.31 6.77
CA GLY A 91 2.89 0.09 6.09
C GLY A 91 2.93 -1.15 6.97
N LEU A 92 2.37 -2.24 6.46
CA LEU A 92 2.28 -3.54 7.14
C LEU A 92 2.87 -4.64 6.28
N ILE A 93 3.88 -5.35 6.78
CA ILE A 93 4.37 -6.58 6.17
C ILE A 93 3.28 -7.65 6.29
N LEU A 94 2.81 -8.14 5.14
CA LEU A 94 1.61 -8.96 5.05
C LEU A 94 1.79 -10.41 5.53
N ASP A 95 3.00 -10.93 5.53
CA ASP A 95 3.26 -12.37 5.62
C ASP A 95 4.23 -12.74 6.74
N HIS A 96 4.31 -11.93 7.80
CA HIS A 96 5.11 -12.24 8.99
C HIS A 96 4.22 -12.68 10.16
N PRO A 97 3.65 -13.90 10.16
CA PRO A 97 2.80 -14.32 11.25
C PRO A 97 3.61 -14.58 12.52
N THR A 98 2.96 -14.46 13.66
CA THR A 98 3.50 -14.87 14.96
C THR A 98 3.04 -16.29 15.32
N ALA A 99 3.55 -16.79 16.44
CA ALA A 99 3.10 -18.04 17.04
C ALA A 99 1.82 -17.87 17.88
N PHE A 100 1.35 -16.63 18.08
CA PHE A 100 0.26 -16.32 19.01
C PHE A 100 -1.03 -16.00 18.26
N SER A 101 -2.15 -16.37 18.86
CA SER A 101 -3.46 -15.91 18.43
C SER A 101 -3.81 -14.53 19.00
N VAL A 102 -4.85 -13.91 18.43
CA VAL A 102 -5.41 -12.65 18.93
C VAL A 102 -5.89 -12.83 20.38
N GLY A 103 -6.58 -13.92 20.69
CA GLY A 103 -7.12 -14.20 22.03
C GLY A 103 -6.04 -14.40 23.09
N GLU A 104 -4.90 -14.99 22.73
CA GLU A 104 -3.76 -15.17 23.63
C GLU A 104 -3.05 -13.86 23.95
N SER A 105 -2.99 -12.95 22.98
CA SER A 105 -2.19 -11.72 23.10
C SER A 105 -3.01 -10.52 23.57
N MET A 106 -4.33 -10.55 23.43
CA MET A 106 -5.24 -9.45 23.76
C MET A 106 -6.32 -9.90 24.75
N PRO A 107 -6.26 -9.47 26.02
CA PRO A 107 -7.26 -9.84 27.03
C PRO A 107 -8.71 -9.49 26.67
N ASN A 108 -8.90 -8.46 25.83
CA ASN A 108 -10.20 -7.99 25.36
C ASN A 108 -10.38 -8.21 23.85
N ALA A 109 -9.82 -9.27 23.29
CA ALA A 109 -10.02 -9.66 21.90
C ALA A 109 -11.52 -9.82 21.57
N PRO A 110 -11.98 -9.41 20.38
CA PRO A 110 -13.28 -9.82 19.86
C PRO A 110 -13.37 -11.35 19.79
N PRO A 111 -14.43 -11.97 20.35
CA PRO A 111 -14.57 -13.43 20.35
C PRO A 111 -14.43 -14.07 18.97
N ALA A 112 -14.96 -13.40 17.94
CA ALA A 112 -14.91 -13.87 16.55
C ALA A 112 -13.50 -13.88 15.93
N LEU A 113 -12.54 -13.17 16.52
CA LEU A 113 -11.16 -13.08 16.05
C LEU A 113 -10.17 -13.84 16.95
N CYS A 114 -10.61 -14.39 18.09
CA CYS A 114 -9.70 -14.94 19.10
C CYS A 114 -8.76 -16.03 18.58
N GLU A 115 -9.22 -16.84 17.62
CA GLU A 115 -8.44 -17.93 17.02
C GLU A 115 -7.55 -17.47 15.85
N ASP A 116 -7.71 -16.23 15.37
CA ASP A 116 -6.90 -15.71 14.27
C ASP A 116 -5.46 -15.48 14.72
N ARG A 117 -4.51 -15.66 13.79
CA ARG A 117 -3.09 -15.37 14.04
C ARG A 117 -2.84 -13.86 14.03
N ILE A 118 -1.93 -13.42 14.88
CA ILE A 118 -1.39 -12.06 14.81
C ILE A 118 -0.20 -12.02 13.87
N PHE A 119 -0.10 -10.96 13.07
CA PHE A 119 1.01 -10.69 12.16
C PHE A 119 1.89 -9.54 12.66
N ARG A 120 3.20 -9.63 12.47
CA ARG A 120 4.14 -8.53 12.72
C ARG A 120 4.22 -7.64 11.49
N GLY A 121 3.61 -6.46 11.55
CA GLY A 121 3.58 -5.50 10.46
C GLY A 121 4.91 -4.76 10.21
N GLY A 122 5.81 -4.72 11.19
CA GLY A 122 7.13 -4.10 11.07
C GLY A 122 7.90 -4.06 12.40
N ASP A 123 8.81 -3.09 12.55
CA ASP A 123 9.71 -2.94 13.70
C ASP A 123 9.38 -1.75 14.61
N ARG A 124 8.46 -0.86 14.21
CA ARG A 124 7.94 0.26 15.00
C ARG A 124 6.53 0.00 15.51
N GLY A 125 5.99 0.87 16.38
CA GLY A 125 4.55 0.86 16.74
C GLY A 125 4.21 0.36 18.15
N GLY A 126 5.18 -0.11 18.93
CA GLY A 126 5.00 -0.45 20.34
C GLY A 126 3.95 -1.53 20.57
N GLU A 127 3.05 -1.32 21.53
CA GLU A 127 2.01 -2.29 21.92
C GLU A 127 0.69 -2.13 21.12
N GLY A 128 0.66 -1.22 20.14
CA GLY A 128 -0.53 -0.98 19.33
C GLY A 128 -0.88 -2.16 18.42
N ILE A 129 -2.18 -2.48 18.34
CA ILE A 129 -2.71 -3.50 17.45
C ILE A 129 -3.55 -2.83 16.34
N ILE A 130 -3.36 -3.26 15.12
CA ILE A 130 -4.03 -2.78 13.91
C ILE A 130 -4.93 -3.90 13.37
N LEU A 131 -6.22 -3.61 13.23
CA LEU A 131 -7.19 -4.50 12.58
C LEU A 131 -7.46 -4.00 11.17
N LEU A 132 -7.17 -4.84 10.18
CA LEU A 132 -7.61 -4.66 8.80
C LEU A 132 -8.80 -5.58 8.48
N HIS A 133 -9.74 -5.11 7.67
CA HIS A 133 -10.89 -5.92 7.24
C HIS A 133 -11.50 -5.48 5.92
N ASP A 134 -12.41 -6.29 5.34
CA ASP A 134 -13.20 -5.95 4.14
C ASP A 134 -14.69 -5.61 4.42
N HIS A 135 -15.08 -5.51 5.70
CA HIS A 135 -16.44 -5.12 6.13
C HIS A 135 -16.72 -3.62 5.98
N ALA A 136 -17.29 -3.22 4.85
CA ALA A 136 -17.66 -1.81 4.57
C ALA A 136 -18.78 -1.27 5.49
N ASP A 137 -19.54 -2.15 6.15
CA ASP A 137 -20.65 -1.82 7.05
C ASP A 137 -20.21 -1.47 8.48
N TRP A 138 -18.92 -1.57 8.80
CA TRP A 138 -18.38 -1.28 10.14
C TRP A 138 -18.10 0.22 10.39
N ASN A 139 -18.59 1.10 9.50
CA ASN A 139 -18.55 2.57 9.62
C ASN A 139 -17.15 3.17 9.90
N VAL A 140 -16.12 2.57 9.29
CA VAL A 140 -14.75 3.09 9.29
C VAL A 140 -14.35 3.52 7.88
N GLU A 141 -13.33 4.36 7.77
CA GLU A 141 -12.86 4.86 6.48
C GLU A 141 -12.08 3.79 5.70
N GLU A 142 -12.32 3.74 4.39
CA GLU A 142 -11.59 2.87 3.48
C GLU A 142 -10.16 3.39 3.28
N ILE A 143 -9.20 2.49 3.24
CA ILE A 143 -7.81 2.82 2.96
C ILE A 143 -7.65 3.02 1.45
N GLY A 144 -7.66 4.27 1.02
CA GLY A 144 -7.59 4.62 -0.39
C GLY A 144 -8.81 4.09 -1.14
N ASN A 145 -8.59 3.29 -2.18
CA ASN A 145 -9.65 2.61 -2.96
C ASN A 145 -9.41 1.09 -3.01
N SER A 146 -8.93 0.53 -1.89
CA SER A 146 -8.46 -0.85 -1.82
C SER A 146 -9.60 -1.86 -1.60
N GLY A 147 -10.70 -1.46 -0.97
CA GLY A 147 -11.69 -2.33 -0.34
C GLY A 147 -11.25 -2.87 1.02
N ILE A 148 -10.18 -2.31 1.61
CA ILE A 148 -9.69 -2.62 2.95
C ILE A 148 -9.92 -1.42 3.86
N TYR A 149 -10.31 -1.70 5.08
CA TYR A 149 -10.60 -0.73 6.13
C TYR A 149 -9.70 -0.97 7.34
N GLN A 150 -9.40 0.10 8.09
CA GLN A 150 -8.67 0.01 9.36
C GLN A 150 -9.60 0.30 10.54
N GLY A 151 -9.51 -0.52 11.59
CA GLY A 151 -10.24 -0.31 12.83
C GLY A 151 -11.41 -1.28 12.97
N GLY A 152 -12.56 -0.79 13.44
CA GLY A 152 -13.78 -1.62 13.55
C GLY A 152 -13.79 -2.59 14.74
N TRP A 153 -12.96 -2.39 15.77
CA TRP A 153 -12.88 -3.29 16.93
C TRP A 153 -14.20 -3.50 17.66
N ASP A 154 -15.01 -2.46 17.81
CA ASP A 154 -16.32 -2.56 18.47
C ASP A 154 -17.34 -3.32 17.61
N ALA A 155 -17.29 -3.13 16.29
CA ALA A 155 -18.08 -3.90 15.34
C ALA A 155 -17.68 -5.38 15.38
N ALA A 156 -16.38 -5.68 15.32
CA ALA A 156 -15.86 -7.05 15.43
C ALA A 156 -16.26 -7.73 16.75
N ARG A 157 -16.31 -6.97 17.86
CA ARG A 157 -16.72 -7.48 19.18
C ARG A 157 -18.19 -7.90 19.24
N THR A 158 -19.03 -7.22 18.48
CA THR A 158 -20.47 -7.48 18.43
C THR A 158 -20.88 -8.42 17.29
N ALA A 159 -19.97 -8.69 16.35
CA ALA A 159 -20.18 -9.64 15.28
C ALA A 159 -20.30 -11.07 15.83
N GLU A 160 -21.41 -11.75 15.50
CA GLU A 160 -21.63 -13.14 15.89
C GLU A 160 -20.60 -14.07 15.20
N LYS A 161 -20.30 -13.78 13.94
CA LYS A 161 -19.27 -14.45 13.14
C LYS A 161 -18.61 -13.47 12.19
N VAL A 162 -17.31 -13.63 12.04
CA VAL A 162 -16.51 -12.98 11.01
C VAL A 162 -16.16 -14.05 9.99
N LYS A 163 -16.24 -13.71 8.70
CA LYS A 163 -15.91 -14.64 7.63
C LYS A 163 -14.40 -14.92 7.65
N GLU A 164 -14.00 -16.15 7.35
CA GLU A 164 -12.58 -16.48 7.19
C GLU A 164 -11.91 -15.54 6.17
N ASN A 165 -10.70 -15.06 6.50
CA ASN A 165 -9.92 -14.12 5.69
C ASN A 165 -10.66 -12.81 5.36
N SER A 166 -11.62 -12.39 6.20
CA SER A 166 -12.26 -11.05 6.12
C SER A 166 -11.68 -10.06 7.12
N CYS A 167 -10.87 -10.52 8.06
CA CYS A 167 -10.14 -9.71 9.02
C CYS A 167 -8.70 -10.21 9.13
N LYS A 168 -7.78 -9.30 9.47
CA LYS A 168 -6.40 -9.63 9.77
C LYS A 168 -5.82 -8.66 10.79
N VAL A 169 -5.17 -9.22 11.79
CA VAL A 169 -4.68 -8.47 12.95
C VAL A 169 -3.15 -8.36 12.91
N PHE A 170 -2.66 -7.15 13.08
CA PHE A 170 -1.24 -6.83 13.08
C PHE A 170 -0.83 -6.16 14.39
N PHE A 171 0.40 -6.39 14.83
CA PHE A 171 1.10 -5.49 15.74
C PHE A 171 2.34 -4.96 15.03
N ASN A 172 2.82 -3.81 15.48
CA ASN A 172 3.87 -3.05 14.81
C ASN A 172 3.54 -2.64 13.37
N TYR A 173 4.36 -1.77 12.81
CA TYR A 173 4.29 -1.32 11.42
C TYR A 173 5.67 -0.89 10.92
N CYS A 174 5.81 -0.82 9.60
CA CYS A 174 6.89 -0.10 8.94
C CYS A 174 6.55 1.38 8.91
N GLU A 175 7.54 2.25 9.07
CA GLU A 175 7.38 3.70 8.96
C GLU A 175 8.53 4.27 8.13
N PHE A 176 8.20 5.19 7.25
CA PHE A 176 9.13 5.89 6.38
C PHE A 176 8.77 7.37 6.38
N THR A 177 9.78 8.23 6.42
CA THR A 177 9.68 9.59 5.89
C THR A 177 9.63 9.55 4.36
N GLU A 178 9.24 10.65 3.73
CA GLU A 178 9.29 10.77 2.26
C GLU A 178 10.70 10.51 1.72
N VAL A 179 11.73 11.08 2.37
CA VAL A 179 13.14 10.92 1.97
C VAL A 179 13.60 9.47 2.08
N GLU A 180 13.20 8.76 3.14
CA GLU A 180 13.54 7.34 3.30
C GLU A 180 12.86 6.48 2.24
N LEU A 181 11.58 6.75 1.93
CA LEU A 181 10.86 6.02 0.89
C LEU A 181 11.43 6.30 -0.50
N GLU A 182 11.73 7.55 -0.83
CA GLU A 182 12.40 7.92 -2.08
C GLU A 182 13.77 7.25 -2.23
N GLY A 183 14.56 7.23 -1.16
CA GLY A 183 15.83 6.53 -1.13
C GLY A 183 15.67 5.03 -1.41
N LEU A 184 14.69 4.40 -0.77
CA LEU A 184 14.36 2.98 -0.93
C LEU A 184 13.90 2.66 -2.36
N LEU A 185 13.04 3.48 -2.96
CA LEU A 185 12.62 3.35 -4.36
C LEU A 185 13.74 3.68 -5.36
N GLY A 186 14.67 4.56 -4.98
CA GLY A 186 15.84 4.92 -5.77
C GLY A 186 16.89 3.81 -5.90
N MET A 187 16.87 2.83 -5.00
CA MET A 187 17.77 1.68 -5.05
C MET A 187 17.42 0.78 -6.23
N LYS A 188 18.30 0.76 -7.23
CA LYS A 188 18.22 -0.12 -8.39
C LYS A 188 19.47 -0.97 -8.48
N ARG A 189 19.27 -2.28 -8.65
CA ARG A 189 20.35 -3.24 -8.84
C ARG A 189 20.87 -3.22 -10.28
N GLU A 190 22.06 -3.79 -10.48
CA GLU A 190 22.69 -3.91 -11.81
C GLU A 190 21.83 -4.72 -12.79
N ASP A 191 21.13 -5.75 -12.29
CA ASP A 191 20.17 -6.56 -13.04
C ASP A 191 18.83 -5.83 -13.33
N GLY A 192 18.67 -4.62 -12.80
CA GLY A 192 17.47 -3.81 -12.94
C GLY A 192 16.32 -4.18 -12.00
N ASP A 193 16.57 -5.07 -11.03
CA ASP A 193 15.64 -5.35 -9.93
C ASP A 193 15.60 -4.17 -8.95
N ALA A 194 14.40 -3.85 -8.49
CA ALA A 194 14.12 -2.71 -7.64
C ALA A 194 12.78 -2.91 -6.93
N TRP A 195 12.48 -2.02 -6.00
CA TRP A 195 11.18 -1.96 -5.35
C TRP A 195 10.05 -1.72 -6.37
N MET A 196 8.90 -2.36 -6.15
CA MET A 196 7.74 -2.28 -7.05
C MET A 196 6.49 -1.95 -6.27
N SER A 197 5.53 -1.28 -6.92
CA SER A 197 4.23 -0.95 -6.34
C SER A 197 3.10 -1.61 -7.13
N LEU A 198 2.14 -2.22 -6.43
CA LEU A 198 0.97 -2.87 -7.02
C LEU A 198 -0.31 -2.56 -6.23
N GLU A 199 -1.43 -2.61 -6.93
CA GLU A 199 -2.76 -2.79 -6.33
C GLU A 199 -3.11 -4.27 -6.36
N VAL A 200 -3.67 -4.76 -5.26
CA VAL A 200 -4.05 -6.16 -5.09
C VAL A 200 -5.49 -6.27 -4.59
N ASP A 201 -6.05 -7.47 -4.68
CA ASP A 201 -7.37 -7.75 -4.10
C ASP A 201 -7.33 -7.75 -2.56
N PRO A 202 -8.37 -7.25 -1.86
CA PRO A 202 -8.52 -7.32 -0.41
C PRO A 202 -8.22 -8.70 0.17
N LYS A 203 -8.71 -9.76 -0.48
CA LYS A 203 -8.49 -11.13 0.00
C LYS A 203 -7.02 -11.51 0.02
N PHE A 204 -6.21 -10.92 -0.86
CA PHE A 204 -4.76 -11.13 -0.84
C PHE A 204 -4.10 -10.48 0.37
N VAL A 205 -4.56 -9.28 0.77
CA VAL A 205 -4.07 -8.55 1.95
C VAL A 205 -4.47 -9.29 3.23
N LEU A 206 -5.72 -9.75 3.29
CA LEU A 206 -6.36 -10.36 4.47
C LEU A 206 -6.10 -11.87 4.63
N GLU A 207 -5.34 -12.49 3.73
CA GLU A 207 -5.02 -13.92 3.82
C GLU A 207 -4.28 -14.23 5.14
N GLY A 208 -4.95 -14.98 6.02
CA GLY A 208 -4.45 -15.38 7.33
C GLY A 208 -3.54 -16.61 7.30
N SER A 209 -3.46 -17.31 6.17
CA SER A 209 -2.67 -18.54 6.04
C SER A 209 -1.20 -18.31 5.64
N TYR A 210 -0.76 -17.06 5.48
CA TYR A 210 0.61 -16.80 5.01
C TYR A 210 1.68 -17.23 6.00
N ASP A 211 2.74 -17.84 5.48
CA ASP A 211 4.03 -17.93 6.13
C ASP A 211 5.02 -16.89 5.57
N ARG A 212 6.16 -16.76 6.25
CA ARG A 212 7.19 -15.76 5.93
C ARG A 212 7.61 -15.77 4.46
N GLY A 213 7.40 -14.62 3.82
CA GLY A 213 7.77 -14.36 2.43
C GLY A 213 6.80 -14.93 1.38
N ASP A 214 5.68 -15.51 1.78
CA ASP A 214 4.69 -16.07 0.84
C ASP A 214 4.00 -15.01 -0.01
N ALA A 215 3.57 -13.89 0.60
CA ALA A 215 2.95 -12.80 -0.13
C ALA A 215 3.95 -12.19 -1.12
N TRP A 216 5.21 -12.00 -0.67
CA TRP A 216 6.29 -11.53 -1.53
C TRP A 216 6.54 -12.47 -2.72
N LYS A 217 6.70 -13.78 -2.49
CA LYS A 217 6.91 -14.76 -3.57
C LYS A 217 5.77 -14.74 -4.58
N ARG A 218 4.52 -14.77 -4.09
CA ARG A 218 3.33 -14.77 -4.94
C ARG A 218 3.27 -13.54 -5.84
N LEU A 219 3.50 -12.36 -5.27
CA LEU A 219 3.45 -11.12 -6.04
C LEU A 219 4.64 -10.96 -6.99
N ARG A 220 5.85 -11.36 -6.60
CA ARG A 220 7.02 -11.37 -7.51
C ARG A 220 6.78 -12.25 -8.73
N ASN A 221 6.30 -13.47 -8.50
CA ASN A 221 5.97 -14.40 -9.58
C ASN A 221 4.88 -13.82 -10.49
N ALA A 222 3.88 -13.15 -9.91
CA ALA A 222 2.85 -12.47 -10.68
C ALA A 222 3.42 -11.35 -11.58
N VAL A 223 4.31 -10.51 -11.05
CA VAL A 223 4.94 -9.45 -11.85
C VAL A 223 5.80 -10.02 -12.97
N MET A 224 6.54 -11.10 -12.72
CA MET A 224 7.33 -11.76 -13.76
C MET A 224 6.43 -12.27 -14.89
N GLN A 225 5.30 -12.91 -14.57
CA GLN A 225 4.30 -13.35 -15.56
C GLN A 225 3.73 -12.18 -16.36
N LEU A 226 3.51 -11.02 -15.73
CA LEU A 226 3.05 -9.81 -16.43
C LEU A 226 4.12 -9.17 -17.33
N SER A 227 5.40 -9.56 -17.20
CA SER A 227 6.51 -8.99 -17.95
C SER A 227 7.00 -9.86 -19.12
N GLU A 228 6.65 -11.14 -19.13
CA GLU A 228 7.05 -12.11 -20.16
C GLU A 228 6.08 -12.17 -21.36
N ASP A 229 4.90 -11.55 -21.24
CA ASP A 229 3.85 -11.44 -22.28
C ASP A 229 3.79 -10.06 -22.97
#